data_AF-A0A537IJM1-F1
#
_entry.id   AF-A0A537IJM1-F1
#
_cell.length_a   1.000
_cell.length_b   1.000
_cell.length_c   1.000
_cell.angle_alpha   90.00
_cell.angle_beta   90.00
_cell.angle_gamma   90.00
#
_symmetry.space_group_name_H-M   'P 1'
#
loop_
_entity.id
_entity.type
_entity.pdbx_description
1 polymer ?
#
loop_
_entity_poly.entity_id
_entity_poly.type
_entity_poly.pdbx_seq_one_letter_code
_entity_poly.pdbx_strand_id
1 'polypeptide(L)'
;MVKQLGVLLVAALLLAAPAGAQGKGPKKYAVTNDRALVVTREVLVKQGYEVVRVENSGRDYIVWYRRGNRGRGKGKGPPAKMVIHRTEDRVVFLSVPSAVLVDIDVRLKL
;
A
#
# COMPACT_ATOMS: atom_id res chain seq x y z
N MET A 1 46.68 -47.85 7.20
CA MET A 1 45.48 -47.88 8.07
C MET A 1 45.53 -46.67 9.00
N VAL A 2 44.83 -45.59 8.67
CA VAL A 2 44.60 -44.46 9.58
C VAL A 2 43.13 -44.05 9.46
N LYS A 3 42.53 -43.81 10.62
CA LYS A 3 41.11 -43.76 10.96
C LYS A 3 40.40 -42.50 10.43
N GLN A 4 39.09 -42.68 10.23
CA GLN A 4 38.06 -41.66 10.01
C GLN A 4 38.11 -40.54 11.06
N LEU A 5 37.72 -39.32 10.67
CA LEU A 5 36.62 -38.59 11.32
C LEU A 5 36.21 -37.39 10.46
N GLY A 6 35.04 -37.49 9.82
CA GLY A 6 34.39 -36.36 9.18
C GLY A 6 33.70 -35.49 10.22
N VAL A 7 33.89 -34.18 10.12
CA VAL A 7 33.04 -33.19 10.79
C VAL A 7 32.63 -32.16 9.75
N LEU A 8 31.45 -32.38 9.19
CA LEU A 8 30.71 -31.43 8.36
C LEU A 8 30.00 -30.46 9.30
N LEU A 9 30.54 -29.24 9.45
CA LEU A 9 29.87 -28.17 10.19
C LEU A 9 29.01 -27.36 9.21
N VAL A 10 27.74 -27.74 9.07
CA VAL A 10 26.73 -26.97 8.34
C VAL A 10 26.27 -25.82 9.23
N ALA A 11 26.79 -24.62 9.01
CA ALA A 11 26.29 -23.40 9.65
C ALA A 11 24.97 -22.99 8.99
N ALA A 12 23.85 -23.35 9.62
CA ALA A 12 22.52 -22.87 9.26
C ALA A 12 22.40 -21.38 9.61
N LEU A 13 22.66 -20.52 8.61
CA LEU A 13 22.30 -19.10 8.65
C LEU A 13 20.77 -18.99 8.65
N LEU A 14 20.25 -18.68 9.83
CA LEU A 14 18.87 -18.29 10.09
C LEU A 14 18.42 -17.24 9.07
N LEU A 15 17.54 -17.66 8.17
CA LEU A 15 16.73 -16.79 7.32
C LEU A 15 15.76 -16.00 8.22
N ALA A 16 16.25 -14.91 8.81
CA ALA A 16 15.40 -13.87 9.37
C ALA A 16 14.76 -13.08 8.21
N ALA A 17 13.82 -13.70 7.51
CA ALA A 17 12.94 -12.98 6.61
C ALA A 17 12.06 -12.05 7.47
N PRO A 18 11.88 -10.77 7.09
CA PRO A 18 10.99 -9.90 7.83
C PRO A 18 9.59 -10.50 7.73
N ALA A 19 8.97 -10.75 8.88
CA ALA A 19 7.57 -11.09 8.99
C ALA A 19 6.74 -9.91 8.48
N GLY A 20 6.58 -9.83 7.16
CA GLY A 20 5.63 -8.94 6.52
C GLY A 20 4.27 -9.28 7.08
N ALA A 21 3.65 -8.31 7.75
CA ALA A 21 2.31 -8.36 8.33
C ALA A 21 1.42 -9.42 7.66
N GLN A 22 1.20 -10.54 8.35
CA GLN A 22 0.19 -11.53 8.02
C GLN A 22 -1.19 -10.91 8.34
N GLY A 23 -1.55 -9.86 7.61
CA GLY A 23 -2.82 -9.17 7.71
C GLY A 23 -3.88 -9.93 6.91
N LYS A 24 -5.10 -9.96 7.44
CA LYS A 24 -6.31 -10.29 6.67
C LYS A 24 -6.23 -9.51 5.34
N GLY A 25 -6.53 -10.17 4.22
CA GLY A 25 -6.47 -9.58 2.88
C GLY A 25 -7.21 -8.24 2.78
N PRO A 26 -7.00 -7.50 1.68
CA PRO A 26 -7.46 -6.12 1.60
C PRO A 26 -8.98 -6.02 1.76
N LYS A 27 -9.41 -5.02 2.53
CA LYS A 27 -10.81 -4.86 2.94
C LYS A 27 -11.69 -4.50 1.74
N LYS A 28 -12.93 -5.03 1.75
CA LYS A 28 -13.96 -4.80 0.73
C LYS A 28 -14.98 -3.77 1.23
N TYR A 29 -15.39 -2.84 0.37
CA TYR A 29 -16.33 -1.76 0.69
C TYR A 29 -17.51 -1.79 -0.28
N ALA A 30 -18.75 -1.71 0.23
CA ALA A 30 -19.97 -1.59 -0.59
C ALA A 30 -20.20 -0.12 -1.01
N VAL A 31 -19.33 0.38 -1.88
CA VAL A 31 -19.42 1.74 -2.44
C VAL A 31 -19.08 1.73 -3.91
N THR A 32 -19.49 2.78 -4.63
CA THR A 32 -19.10 2.97 -6.04
C THR A 32 -17.64 3.41 -6.14
N ASN A 33 -17.03 3.17 -7.31
CA ASN A 33 -15.68 3.66 -7.59
C ASN A 33 -15.56 5.18 -7.48
N ASP A 34 -16.59 5.92 -7.93
CA ASP A 34 -16.59 7.38 -7.87
C ASP A 34 -16.58 7.87 -6.42
N ARG A 35 -17.39 7.25 -5.55
CA ARG A 35 -17.39 7.57 -4.12
C ARG A 35 -16.04 7.25 -3.48
N ALA A 36 -15.48 6.08 -3.80
CA ALA A 36 -14.16 5.69 -3.32
C ALA A 36 -13.06 6.68 -3.77
N LEU A 37 -13.11 7.15 -5.02
CA LEU A 37 -12.16 8.10 -5.57
C LEU A 37 -12.26 9.48 -4.91
N VAL A 38 -13.49 9.99 -4.71
CA VAL A 38 -13.73 11.26 -4.02
C VAL A 38 -13.17 11.20 -2.59
N VAL A 39 -13.51 10.16 -1.83
CA VAL A 39 -13.00 9.98 -0.46
C VAL A 39 -11.48 9.86 -0.44
N THR A 40 -10.90 9.13 -1.39
CA THR A 40 -9.44 9.00 -1.49
C THR A 40 -8.77 10.35 -1.71
N ARG A 41 -9.29 11.19 -2.60
CA ARG A 41 -8.75 12.53 -2.85
C ARG A 41 -8.83 13.41 -1.60
N GLU A 42 -9.97 13.42 -0.92
CA GLU A 42 -10.17 14.19 0.31
C GLU A 42 -9.18 13.78 1.40
N VAL A 43 -9.02 12.47 1.63
CA VAL A 43 -8.10 11.94 2.64
C VAL A 43 -6.65 12.28 2.28
N LEU A 44 -6.25 12.10 1.02
CA LEU A 44 -4.89 12.42 0.58
C LEU A 44 -4.57 13.91 0.82
N VAL A 45 -5.46 14.81 0.42
CA VAL A 45 -5.29 16.25 0.63
C VAL A 45 -5.22 16.58 2.13
N LYS A 46 -6.14 16.03 2.93
CA LYS A 46 -6.17 16.22 4.39
C LYS A 46 -4.86 15.78 5.05
N GLN A 47 -4.23 14.71 4.55
CA GLN A 47 -2.94 14.21 5.05
C GLN A 47 -1.71 14.92 4.45
N GLY A 48 -1.91 15.98 3.65
CA GLY A 48 -0.84 16.78 3.05
C GLY A 48 -0.20 16.13 1.83
N TYR A 49 -0.90 15.21 1.16
CA TYR A 49 -0.52 14.70 -0.15
C TYR A 49 -1.17 15.53 -1.26
N GLU A 50 -0.48 15.60 -2.40
CA GLU A 50 -0.99 16.13 -3.65
C GLU A 50 -1.31 14.95 -4.57
N VAL A 51 -2.53 14.92 -5.13
CA VAL A 51 -2.89 13.98 -6.18
C VAL A 51 -2.36 14.52 -7.51
N VAL A 52 -1.43 13.78 -8.12
CA VAL A 52 -0.71 14.20 -9.32
C VAL A 52 -1.46 13.78 -10.58
N ARG A 53 -2.01 12.56 -10.59
CA ARG A 53 -2.72 12.00 -11.73
C ARG A 53 -3.70 10.93 -11.24
N VAL A 54 -4.83 10.82 -11.93
CA VAL A 54 -5.72 9.68 -11.80
C VAL A 54 -5.92 9.09 -13.18
N GLU A 55 -5.67 7.80 -13.30
CA GLU A 55 -5.88 7.02 -14.52
C GLU A 55 -7.05 6.07 -14.28
N ASN A 56 -7.98 6.01 -15.24
CA ASN A 56 -9.03 5.01 -15.26
C ASN A 56 -8.61 3.91 -16.23
N SER A 57 -8.46 2.69 -15.72
CA SER A 57 -8.05 1.49 -16.45
C SER A 57 -9.14 0.42 -16.37
N GLY A 58 -10.39 0.82 -16.62
CA GLY A 58 -11.55 -0.07 -16.65
C GLY A 58 -12.07 -0.37 -15.25
N ARG A 59 -11.63 -1.48 -14.64
CA ARG A 59 -12.02 -1.83 -13.27
C ARG A 59 -11.21 -1.09 -12.21
N ASP A 60 -10.08 -0.52 -12.61
CA ASP A 60 -9.11 0.08 -11.70
C ASP A 60 -9.03 1.59 -11.89
N TYR A 61 -8.96 2.30 -10.76
CA TYR A 61 -8.41 3.65 -10.74
C TYR A 61 -7.01 3.62 -10.16
N ILE A 62 -6.02 4.06 -10.94
CA ILE A 62 -4.65 4.26 -10.48
C ILE A 62 -4.51 5.70 -10.04
N VAL A 63 -4.30 5.90 -8.74
CA VAL A 63 -4.15 7.22 -8.14
C VAL A 63 -2.68 7.46 -7.85
N TRP A 64 -2.07 8.37 -8.61
CA TRP A 64 -0.71 8.85 -8.38
C TRP A 64 -0.75 10.05 -7.43
N TYR A 65 0.04 9.99 -6.38
CA TYR A 65 0.09 11.01 -5.34
C TYR A 65 1.51 11.21 -4.86
N ARG A 66 1.82 12.39 -4.34
CA ARG A 66 3.12 12.68 -3.74
C ARG A 66 2.96 13.50 -2.49
N ARG A 67 3.95 13.43 -1.61
CA ARG A 67 4.07 14.35 -0.48
C ARG A 67 5.19 15.34 -0.77
N GLY A 68 5.05 16.58 -0.29
CA GLY A 68 6.17 17.52 -0.29
C GLY A 68 7.39 16.92 0.43
N ASN A 69 8.59 17.47 0.21
CA ASN A 69 9.85 16.91 0.74
C ASN A 69 9.98 16.87 2.27
N ARG A 70 8.95 17.23 3.05
CA ARG A 70 8.95 17.25 4.52
C ARG A 70 10.19 17.96 5.10
N GLY A 71 10.64 19.04 4.45
CA GLY A 71 11.84 19.78 4.83
C GLY A 71 13.19 19.16 4.42
N ARG A 72 13.21 18.04 3.68
CA ARG A 72 14.44 17.31 3.29
C ARG A 72 15.06 17.76 1.95
N GLY A 73 14.84 19.00 1.53
CA GLY A 73 15.46 19.58 0.32
C GLY A 73 14.48 20.22 -0.65
N LYS A 74 15.00 20.74 -1.78
CA LYS A 74 14.21 21.40 -2.83
C LYS A 74 13.40 20.36 -3.62
N GLY A 75 12.10 20.60 -3.79
CA GLY A 75 11.23 19.80 -4.65
C GLY A 75 10.06 19.11 -3.95
N LYS A 76 9.20 18.50 -4.76
CA LYS A 76 8.11 17.63 -4.33
C LYS A 76 8.64 16.20 -4.38
N GLY A 77 8.44 15.40 -3.32
CA GLY A 77 8.98 14.04 -3.25
C GLY A 77 8.49 13.16 -4.42
N PRO A 78 9.09 11.97 -4.62
CA PRO A 78 8.72 11.11 -5.74
C PRO A 78 7.23 10.72 -5.66
N PRO A 79 6.55 10.61 -6.81
CA PRO A 79 5.17 10.13 -6.83
C PRO A 79 5.11 8.64 -6.42
N ALA A 80 4.15 8.33 -5.57
CA ALA A 80 3.70 6.99 -5.25
C ALA A 80 2.37 6.72 -5.95
N LYS A 81 1.98 5.44 -6.05
CA LYS A 81 0.70 5.02 -6.61
C LYS A 81 -0.08 4.15 -5.63
N MET A 82 -1.39 4.27 -5.69
CA MET A 82 -2.33 3.31 -5.10
C MET A 82 -3.39 2.93 -6.13
N VAL A 83 -4.08 1.83 -5.89
CA VAL A 83 -5.11 1.33 -6.81
C VAL A 83 -6.44 1.18 -6.06
N ILE A 84 -7.49 1.72 -6.65
CA ILE A 84 -8.87 1.47 -6.27
C ILE A 84 -9.39 0.42 -7.25
N HIS A 85 -9.47 -0.83 -6.80
CA HIS A 85 -9.89 -1.97 -7.62
C HIS A 85 -11.37 -2.26 -7.42
N ARG A 86 -12.11 -2.35 -8.53
CA ARG A 86 -13.51 -2.78 -8.52
C ARG A 86 -13.62 -4.29 -8.70
N THR A 87 -14.12 -4.94 -7.67
CA THR A 87 -14.74 -6.26 -7.75
C THR A 87 -16.24 -6.12 -8.08
N GLU A 88 -16.96 -7.22 -8.31
CA GLU A 88 -18.37 -7.19 -8.78
C GLU A 88 -19.24 -6.10 -8.13
N ASP A 89 -19.38 -6.15 -6.80
CA ASP A 89 -20.19 -5.22 -6.01
C ASP A 89 -19.38 -4.43 -4.97
N ARG A 90 -18.06 -4.63 -4.91
CA ARG A 90 -17.19 -3.99 -3.90
C ARG A 90 -15.98 -3.30 -4.48
N VAL A 91 -15.54 -2.28 -3.76
CA VAL A 91 -14.23 -1.66 -3.95
C VAL A 91 -13.22 -2.24 -2.99
N VAL A 92 -11.98 -2.35 -3.43
CA VAL A 92 -10.81 -2.73 -2.63
C VAL A 92 -9.69 -1.71 -2.86
N PHE A 93 -9.01 -1.31 -1.80
CA PHE A 93 -7.86 -0.42 -1.87
C PHE A 93 -6.56 -1.21 -1.78
N LEU A 94 -5.68 -1.02 -2.77
CA LEU A 94 -4.39 -1.71 -2.88
C LEU A 94 -3.22 -0.71 -2.83
N SER A 95 -2.10 -1.14 -2.24
CA SER A 95 -0.88 -0.32 -2.12
C SER A 95 -1.10 1.03 -1.43
N VAL A 96 -2.04 1.08 -0.49
CA VAL A 96 -2.37 2.28 0.29
C VAL A 96 -1.53 2.30 1.59
N PRO A 97 -0.87 3.41 1.93
CA PRO A 97 -0.23 3.57 3.23
C PRO A 97 -1.24 3.40 4.36
N SER A 98 -0.90 2.66 5.42
CA SER A 98 -1.85 2.33 6.50
C SER A 98 -2.53 3.56 7.10
N ALA A 99 -1.82 4.68 7.28
CA ALA A 99 -2.40 5.92 7.78
C ALA A 99 -3.48 6.50 6.86
N VAL A 100 -3.32 6.40 5.55
CA VAL A 100 -4.33 6.83 4.57
C VAL A 100 -5.51 5.87 4.59
N LEU A 101 -5.25 4.56 4.66
CA LEU A 101 -6.29 3.53 4.66
C LEU A 101 -7.21 3.64 5.88
N VAL A 102 -6.67 3.96 7.06
CA VAL A 102 -7.46 4.18 8.29
C VAL A 102 -8.45 5.33 8.12
N ASP A 103 -8.01 6.45 7.53
CA ASP A 103 -8.89 7.60 7.31
C ASP A 103 -9.97 7.32 6.25
N ILE A 104 -9.61 6.59 5.19
CA ILE A 104 -10.58 6.07 4.21
C ILE A 104 -11.60 5.17 4.91
N ASP A 105 -11.14 4.31 5.82
CA ASP A 105 -11.98 3.40 6.60
C ASP A 105 -13.03 4.13 7.42
N VAL A 106 -12.65 5.22 8.07
CA VAL A 106 -13.58 6.06 8.85
C VAL A 106 -14.59 6.73 7.91
N ARG A 107 -14.12 7.27 6.77
CA ARG A 107 -14.94 8.01 5.80
C ARG A 107 -15.93 7.16 5.01
N LEU A 108 -15.70 5.86 4.87
CA LEU A 108 -16.58 4.93 4.14
C LEU A 108 -17.49 4.11 5.05
N LYS A 109 -17.27 4.13 6.38
CA LYS A 109 -18.17 3.55 7.36
C LYS A 109 -19.32 4.49 7.78
N LEU A 110 -19.13 5.79 7.55
CA LEU A 110 -20.11 6.86 7.73
C LEU A 110 -20.80 7.13 6.40
#